data_AF-A0A9E5K6F3-F1
#
_entry.id   AF-A0A9E5K6F3-F1
#
_cell.length_a   1.000
_cell.length_b   1.000
_cell.length_c   1.000
_cell.angle_alpha   90.00
_cell.angle_beta   90.00
_cell.angle_gamma   90.00
#
_symmetry.space_group_name_H-M   'P 1'
#
loop_
_entity.id
_entity.type
_entity.pdbx_description
1 polymer ?
#
loop_
_entity_poly.entity_id
_entity_poly.type
_entity_poly.pdbx_seq_one_letter_code
_entity_poly.pdbx_strand_id
1 'polypeptide(L)'
;MADETFRPQKRSISQEDIEGTAYESGADNASERLSEMAAMRQRLADEVGREVENPSEDSGMRISGKVPEAFKQAVAQKRAQGQQARTESRNSPSEMRVTGSGRLEELIAGIGAKGGMIYEKVELPSRGKFYDGENGPSDGVIHLRPMTGEEEEILATPRFVKKGQAINMIFNKCMREGYDSANFLTQDRTYMLIYLRGISYTPEYDVEVRDPDSDQTFATTINLNELYVDHCADDFGPENLEDVLPSTGYKFRYRLAIGKDEQLIQEYRERRAKNFDLSGQADDTLLYRTAHLIEEVEGLTDKLEIQTLLKKLPIQDVAYLRTVVNEPPFGVDTKINITNPYTMRDFEIELPLESNFFFPRAKRTKNTISRTQA
;
A
#
# COMPACT_ATOMS: atom_id res chain seq x y z
N MET A 1 34.50 -13.89 -41.48
CA MET A 1 34.46 -12.50 -41.98
C MET A 1 33.09 -11.97 -41.59
N ALA A 2 32.97 -11.47 -40.36
CA ALA A 2 33.07 -10.05 -39.98
C ALA A 2 31.69 -9.38 -40.10
N ASP A 3 31.00 -9.18 -38.97
CA ASP A 3 30.94 -7.85 -38.35
C ASP A 3 30.31 -7.94 -36.94
N GLU A 4 31.13 -7.67 -35.93
CA GLU A 4 30.76 -7.50 -34.52
C GLU A 4 30.48 -6.01 -34.27
N THR A 5 29.30 -5.65 -33.75
CA THR A 5 28.99 -4.27 -33.34
C THR A 5 29.00 -4.14 -31.81
N PHE A 6 30.17 -3.72 -31.31
CA PHE A 6 30.43 -2.78 -30.21
C PHE A 6 29.62 -2.91 -28.89
N ARG A 7 30.14 -3.69 -27.94
CA ARG A 7 29.90 -3.47 -26.49
C ARG A 7 31.10 -2.74 -25.88
N PRO A 8 30.94 -1.60 -25.18
CA PRO A 8 32.06 -0.97 -24.49
C PRO A 8 32.51 -1.86 -23.30
N GLN A 9 33.78 -2.26 -23.30
CA GLN A 9 34.42 -2.93 -22.16
C GLN A 9 34.49 -1.97 -20.97
N LYS A 10 34.00 -2.40 -19.80
CA LYS A 10 34.25 -1.71 -18.52
C LYS A 10 35.74 -1.84 -18.19
N ARG A 11 36.44 -0.70 -18.06
CA ARG A 11 37.78 -0.67 -17.45
C ARG A 11 37.69 -1.11 -15.99
N SER A 12 38.63 -1.95 -15.56
CA SER A 12 38.92 -2.19 -14.15
C SER A 12 39.57 -0.94 -13.55
N ILE A 13 39.03 -0.46 -12.44
CA ILE A 13 39.55 0.68 -11.69
C ILE A 13 40.93 0.30 -11.11
N SER A 14 41.94 1.14 -11.33
CA SER A 14 43.29 0.98 -10.76
C SER A 14 43.36 1.59 -9.36
N GLN A 15 44.28 1.10 -8.53
CA GLN A 15 44.46 1.51 -7.13
C GLN A 15 44.85 3.00 -6.94
N GLU A 16 45.20 3.72 -8.00
CA GLU A 16 45.50 5.16 -7.99
C GLU A 16 44.25 6.05 -8.16
N ASP A 17 43.10 5.50 -8.57
CA ASP A 17 41.83 6.24 -8.66
C ASP A 17 41.08 6.35 -7.30
N ILE A 18 41.66 5.80 -6.23
CA ILE A 18 41.06 5.71 -4.89
C ILE A 18 41.55 6.84 -3.95
N GLU A 19 42.57 7.62 -4.34
CA GLU A 19 43.07 8.73 -3.53
C GLU A 19 42.49 10.07 -3.99
N GLY A 20 41.33 10.44 -3.47
CA GLY A 20 40.70 11.73 -3.76
C GLY A 20 39.44 12.03 -2.95
N THR A 21 39.63 12.59 -1.75
CA THR A 21 38.60 13.19 -0.87
C THR A 21 37.52 12.26 -0.32
N ALA A 22 37.87 11.52 0.73
CA ALA A 22 36.91 10.93 1.65
C ALA A 22 36.16 12.02 2.43
N TYR A 23 34.86 12.18 2.17
CA TYR A 23 33.93 12.66 3.18
C TYR A 23 33.53 11.45 4.03
N GLU A 24 34.18 11.29 5.18
CA GLU A 24 33.78 10.30 6.17
C GLU A 24 32.45 10.71 6.82
N SER A 25 31.44 9.88 6.59
CA SER A 25 30.22 9.82 7.38
C SER A 25 30.55 9.25 8.76
N GLY A 26 30.88 10.11 9.72
CA GLY A 26 31.08 9.74 11.12
C GLY A 26 29.75 9.52 11.84
N ALA A 27 29.30 8.26 11.91
CA ALA A 27 28.21 7.82 12.77
C ALA A 27 28.69 7.26 14.13
N ASP A 28 30.00 7.33 14.41
CA ASP A 28 30.59 6.99 15.70
C ASP A 28 31.23 8.26 16.30
N ASN A 29 31.06 8.46 17.61
CA ASN A 29 31.60 9.55 18.46
C ASN A 29 30.65 10.72 18.79
N ALA A 30 29.34 10.46 18.87
CA ALA A 30 28.42 11.35 19.58
C ALA A 30 28.71 11.43 21.10
N SER A 31 29.16 10.32 21.70
CA SER A 31 29.52 10.24 23.12
C SER A 31 30.79 11.02 23.49
N GLU A 32 31.81 11.00 22.62
CA GLU A 32 33.06 11.74 22.86
C GLU A 32 32.84 13.25 22.79
N ARG A 33 32.06 13.74 21.81
CA ARG A 33 31.71 15.17 21.70
C ARG A 33 30.90 15.69 22.90
N LEU A 34 30.03 14.84 23.46
CA LEU A 34 29.29 15.14 24.70
C LEU A 34 30.24 15.21 25.90
N SER A 35 31.24 14.34 25.97
CA SER A 35 32.25 14.36 27.04
C SER A 35 33.18 15.58 26.96
N GLU A 36 33.57 16.00 25.75
CA GLU A 36 34.38 17.20 25.53
C GLU A 36 33.61 18.49 25.88
N MET A 37 32.32 18.57 25.52
CA MET A 37 31.47 19.70 25.93
C MET A 37 31.25 19.75 27.44
N ALA A 38 31.16 18.61 28.12
CA ALA A 38 31.05 18.54 29.59
C ALA A 38 32.34 19.01 30.27
N ALA A 39 33.50 18.57 29.77
CA ALA A 39 34.81 18.99 30.29
C ALA A 39 35.07 20.49 30.06
N MET A 40 34.64 21.03 28.91
CA MET A 40 34.74 22.47 28.62
C MET A 40 33.84 23.31 29.54
N ARG A 41 32.64 22.81 29.87
CA ARG A 41 31.70 23.46 30.81
C ARG A 41 32.22 23.46 32.25
N GLN A 42 32.87 22.38 32.69
CA GLN A 42 33.43 22.27 34.03
C GLN A 42 34.59 23.26 34.24
N ARG A 43 35.44 23.44 33.22
CA ARG A 43 36.51 24.46 33.23
C ARG A 43 35.96 25.90 33.29
N LEU A 44 34.85 26.17 32.59
CA LEU A 44 34.17 27.47 32.63
C LEU A 44 33.47 27.73 33.96
N ALA A 45 32.99 26.69 34.66
CA ALA A 45 32.39 26.82 35.99
C ALA A 45 33.43 27.16 37.07
N ASP A 46 34.64 26.60 36.96
CA ASP A 46 35.76 26.90 37.87
C ASP A 46 36.30 28.33 37.71
N GLU A 47 36.24 28.92 36.52
CA GLU A 47 36.69 30.31 36.27
C GLU A 47 35.70 31.39 36.76
N VAL A 48 34.40 31.08 36.85
CA VAL A 48 33.36 32.08 37.15
C VAL A 48 32.75 31.91 38.56
N GLY A 49 33.09 30.84 39.27
CA GLY A 49 32.74 30.63 40.68
C GLY A 49 31.24 30.49 40.95
N ARG A 50 30.44 30.08 39.95
CA ARG A 50 29.03 29.72 40.08
C ARG A 50 28.71 28.49 39.23
N GLU A 51 27.99 27.54 39.81
CA GLU A 51 27.51 26.34 39.12
C GLU A 51 26.52 26.71 37.99
N VAL A 52 26.65 26.04 36.85
CA VAL A 52 25.77 26.23 35.68
C VAL A 52 24.63 25.21 35.75
N GLU A 53 23.40 25.66 36.02
CA GLU A 53 22.20 24.81 35.97
C GLU A 53 21.83 24.44 34.52
N ASN A 54 21.34 23.21 34.31
CA ASN A 54 20.85 22.74 33.01
C ASN A 54 19.54 23.45 32.60
N PRO A 55 19.39 23.88 31.34
CA PRO A 55 18.14 24.45 30.87
C PRO A 55 17.08 23.35 30.74
N SER A 56 16.00 23.48 31.51
CA SER A 56 14.77 22.72 31.35
C SER A 56 14.04 23.18 30.07
N GLU A 57 13.34 22.25 29.41
CA GLU A 57 12.49 22.49 28.23
C GLU A 57 11.26 23.36 28.58
N ASP A 58 11.46 24.65 28.81
CA ASP A 58 10.39 25.67 28.75
C ASP A 58 11.02 27.05 28.54
N SER A 59 11.38 27.37 27.29
CA SER A 59 11.94 28.68 26.93
C SER A 59 10.85 29.74 26.78
N GLY A 60 10.18 30.06 27.89
CA GLY A 60 9.48 31.33 28.06
C GLY A 60 10.46 32.42 28.48
N MET A 61 10.58 33.51 27.72
CA MET A 61 11.39 34.68 28.08
C MET A 61 11.07 35.15 29.51
N ARG A 62 12.04 35.06 30.42
CA ARG A 62 11.95 35.68 31.75
C ARG A 62 12.37 37.15 31.64
N ILE A 63 11.41 38.06 31.65
CA ILE A 63 11.64 39.49 31.84
C ILE A 63 12.03 39.70 33.31
N SER A 64 13.27 40.09 33.59
CA SER A 64 13.67 40.54 34.92
C SER A 64 13.36 42.05 35.07
N GLY A 65 12.65 42.40 36.13
CA GLY A 65 12.18 43.75 36.42
C GLY A 65 10.79 43.72 37.07
N LYS A 66 10.50 44.63 38.01
CA LYS A 66 9.19 44.72 38.66
C LYS A 66 8.10 45.04 37.62
N VAL A 67 7.40 44.01 37.16
CA VAL A 67 6.28 44.14 36.21
C VAL A 67 5.04 44.70 36.94
N PRO A 68 4.44 45.81 36.47
CA PRO A 68 3.20 46.36 37.04
C PRO A 68 2.03 45.36 36.97
N GLU A 69 1.18 45.30 38.01
CA GLU A 69 0.12 44.29 38.14
C GLU A 69 -0.89 44.28 36.98
N ALA A 70 -1.16 45.44 36.37
CA ALA A 70 -2.04 45.56 35.22
C ALA A 70 -1.58 44.70 34.02
N PHE A 71 -0.26 44.53 33.84
CA PHE A 71 0.29 43.73 32.74
C PHE A 71 0.17 42.23 33.00
N LYS A 72 0.28 41.79 34.27
CA LYS A 72 0.09 40.37 34.64
C LYS A 72 -1.36 39.91 34.42
N GLN A 73 -2.33 40.78 34.69
CA GLN A 73 -3.75 40.48 34.49
C GLN A 73 -4.11 40.36 33.00
N ALA A 74 -3.53 41.20 32.13
CA ALA A 74 -3.74 41.13 30.69
C ALA A 74 -3.16 39.85 30.05
N VAL A 75 -1.99 39.38 30.53
CA VAL A 75 -1.38 38.13 30.06
C VAL A 75 -2.15 36.89 30.56
N ALA A 76 -2.68 36.94 31.78
CA ALA A 76 -3.52 35.87 32.32
C ALA A 76 -4.85 35.73 31.55
N GLN A 77 -5.48 36.84 31.17
CA GLN A 77 -6.71 36.83 30.36
C GLN A 77 -6.50 36.25 28.96
N LYS A 78 -5.35 36.54 28.31
CA LYS A 78 -5.00 35.93 27.01
C LYS A 78 -4.71 34.43 27.10
N ARG A 79 -4.13 33.95 28.21
CA ARG A 79 -3.90 32.51 28.44
C ARG A 79 -5.19 31.73 28.70
N ALA A 80 -6.17 32.33 29.37
CA ALA A 80 -7.48 31.70 29.60
C ALA A 80 -8.30 31.56 28.30
N GLN A 81 -8.29 32.58 27.43
CA GLN A 81 -8.98 32.52 26.13
C GLN A 81 -8.31 31.55 25.13
N GLY A 82 -6.99 31.34 25.24
CA GLY A 82 -6.26 30.39 24.40
C GLY A 82 -6.42 28.91 24.79
N GLN A 83 -6.91 28.61 26.00
CA GLN A 83 -7.09 27.23 26.48
C GLN A 83 -8.50 26.67 26.23
N GLN A 84 -9.53 27.51 26.09
CA GLN A 84 -10.88 27.05 25.73
C GLN A 84 -11.07 26.75 24.24
N ALA A 85 -10.16 27.19 23.36
CA ALA A 85 -10.21 26.89 21.92
C ALA A 85 -9.46 25.60 21.52
N ARG A 86 -8.91 24.84 22.47
CA ARG A 86 -8.02 23.68 22.21
C ARG A 86 -8.65 22.31 22.48
N THR A 87 -9.94 22.22 22.79
CA THR A 87 -10.60 20.94 23.14
C THR A 87 -11.68 20.49 22.14
N GLU A 88 -11.98 21.26 21.09
CA GLU A 88 -12.87 20.83 20.01
C GLU A 88 -12.17 20.97 18.65
N SER A 89 -11.35 19.98 18.31
CA SER A 89 -10.98 19.64 16.93
C SER A 89 -10.04 18.44 16.96
N ARG A 90 -10.64 17.24 16.93
CA ARG A 90 -9.96 16.02 16.51
C ARG A 90 -10.73 15.45 15.33
N ASN A 91 -9.97 15.20 14.27
CA ASN A 91 -10.34 14.57 13.01
C ASN A 91 -11.27 15.37 12.08
N SER A 92 -10.65 16.27 11.33
CA SER A 92 -11.02 16.47 9.94
C SER A 92 -9.73 16.38 9.11
N PRO A 93 -9.76 15.83 7.89
CA PRO A 93 -8.60 15.85 7.01
C PRO A 93 -8.16 17.29 6.85
N SER A 94 -6.84 17.54 6.88
CA SER A 94 -6.27 18.84 6.61
C SER A 94 -6.62 19.27 5.19
N GLU A 95 -7.76 19.93 5.01
CA GLU A 95 -8.05 20.71 3.82
C GLU A 95 -6.96 21.77 3.72
N MET A 96 -6.08 21.60 2.74
CA MET A 96 -5.08 22.58 2.37
C MET A 96 -5.87 23.84 1.96
N ARG A 97 -5.99 24.82 2.86
CA ARG A 97 -6.53 26.15 2.49
C ARG A 97 -5.51 26.80 1.59
N VAL A 98 -5.61 26.48 0.30
CA VAL A 98 -4.93 27.20 -0.76
C VAL A 98 -5.42 28.63 -0.63
N THR A 99 -4.51 29.58 -0.40
CA THR A 99 -4.79 30.99 -0.70
C THR A 99 -4.89 31.11 -2.23
N GLY A 100 -6.00 30.62 -2.78
CA GLY A 100 -6.22 30.52 -4.21
C GLY A 100 -6.62 31.87 -4.78
N SER A 101 -6.24 32.15 -6.02
CA SER A 101 -6.92 33.19 -6.80
C SER A 101 -8.42 32.88 -6.82
N GLY A 102 -9.32 33.85 -6.68
CA GLY A 102 -10.77 33.59 -6.67
C GLY A 102 -11.30 32.79 -7.86
N ARG A 103 -10.58 32.82 -9.00
CA ARG A 103 -10.85 31.98 -10.18
C ARG A 103 -10.68 30.47 -9.93
N LEU A 104 -9.73 30.08 -9.08
CA LEU A 104 -9.52 28.67 -8.70
C LEU A 104 -10.71 28.16 -7.89
N GLU A 105 -11.16 28.95 -6.91
CA GLU A 105 -12.31 28.61 -6.07
C GLU A 105 -13.59 28.50 -6.92
N GLU A 106 -13.78 29.40 -7.88
CA GLU A 106 -14.90 29.34 -8.83
C GLU A 106 -14.86 28.08 -9.70
N LEU A 107 -13.67 27.70 -10.21
CA LEU A 107 -13.51 26.48 -11.01
C LEU A 107 -13.75 25.21 -10.17
N ILE A 108 -13.23 25.15 -8.94
CA ILE A 108 -13.46 24.03 -8.01
C ILE A 108 -14.95 23.93 -7.65
N ALA A 109 -15.60 25.06 -7.33
CA ALA A 109 -17.04 25.10 -7.08
C ALA A 109 -17.84 24.68 -8.31
N GLY A 110 -17.38 25.04 -9.52
CA GLY A 110 -17.96 24.63 -10.78
C GLY A 110 -17.90 23.12 -11.04
N ILE A 111 -16.86 22.43 -10.57
CA ILE A 111 -16.77 20.95 -10.62
C ILE A 111 -17.86 20.34 -9.72
N GLY A 112 -18.05 20.87 -8.52
CA GLY A 112 -19.12 20.43 -7.62
C GLY A 112 -20.54 20.68 -8.15
N ALA A 113 -20.75 21.77 -8.89
CA ALA A 113 -22.07 22.20 -9.38
C ALA A 113 -22.56 21.48 -10.65
N LYS A 114 -21.66 20.97 -11.50
CA LYS A 114 -22.01 20.30 -12.78
C LYS A 114 -22.29 18.79 -12.66
N GLY A 115 -22.49 18.32 -11.43
CA GLY A 115 -22.47 16.90 -11.08
C GLY A 115 -21.19 16.65 -10.30
N GLY A 116 -21.18 17.05 -9.03
CA GLY A 116 -20.09 16.75 -8.11
C GLY A 116 -19.78 15.26 -8.08
N MET A 117 -18.62 14.88 -7.54
CA MET A 117 -18.19 13.47 -7.50
C MET A 117 -19.29 12.58 -6.92
N ILE A 118 -19.95 11.86 -7.83
CA ILE A 118 -21.00 10.92 -7.47
C ILE A 118 -20.28 9.71 -6.93
N TYR A 119 -20.66 9.32 -5.72
CA TYR A 119 -20.23 8.02 -5.24
C TYR A 119 -21.26 7.00 -5.67
N GLU A 120 -20.77 5.94 -6.31
CA GLU A 120 -21.56 4.81 -6.73
C GLU A 120 -21.64 3.81 -5.57
N LYS A 121 -22.83 3.23 -5.39
CA LYS A 121 -23.06 2.18 -4.40
C LYS A 121 -22.49 0.87 -4.95
N VAL A 122 -21.64 0.21 -4.17
CA VAL A 122 -20.96 -1.03 -4.54
C VAL A 122 -21.23 -2.08 -3.47
N GLU A 123 -21.68 -3.25 -3.90
CA GLU A 123 -21.87 -4.41 -3.03
C GLU A 123 -20.64 -5.31 -3.11
N LEU A 124 -20.01 -5.60 -1.98
CA LEU A 124 -18.81 -6.41 -1.90
C LEU A 124 -19.13 -7.90 -2.12
N PRO A 125 -18.24 -8.68 -2.76
CA PRO A 125 -18.39 -10.13 -2.92
C PRO A 125 -18.64 -10.86 -1.60
N SER A 126 -17.98 -10.44 -0.51
CA SER A 126 -18.17 -11.03 0.81
C SER A 126 -19.54 -10.77 1.46
N ARG A 127 -20.34 -9.85 0.91
CA ARG A 127 -21.60 -9.36 1.49
C ARG A 127 -21.48 -8.86 2.94
N GLY A 128 -20.28 -8.44 3.35
CA GLY A 128 -20.07 -7.87 4.67
C GLY A 128 -19.89 -8.88 5.81
N LYS A 129 -20.03 -10.17 5.53
CA LYS A 129 -20.14 -11.23 6.57
C LYS A 129 -18.90 -11.42 7.43
N PHE A 130 -17.75 -10.95 6.97
CA PHE A 130 -16.47 -11.09 7.66
C PHE A 130 -16.02 -9.76 8.29
N TYR A 131 -16.91 -8.77 8.39
CA TYR A 131 -16.65 -7.47 9.01
C TYR A 131 -17.54 -7.24 10.24
N ASP A 132 -16.98 -6.53 11.22
CA ASP A 132 -17.58 -6.22 12.52
C ASP A 132 -18.34 -4.87 12.55
N GLY A 133 -18.26 -4.09 11.46
CA GLY A 133 -18.82 -2.73 11.37
C GLY A 133 -17.85 -1.62 11.82
N GLU A 134 -16.79 -1.95 12.55
CA GLU A 134 -15.75 -1.02 13.01
C GLU A 134 -14.56 -1.00 12.03
N ASN A 135 -14.12 -2.19 11.61
CA ASN A 135 -12.98 -2.41 10.74
C ASN A 135 -13.37 -2.67 9.28
N GLY A 136 -14.67 -2.63 8.96
CA GLY A 136 -15.20 -2.78 7.61
C GLY A 136 -16.74 -2.76 7.58
N PRO A 137 -17.35 -2.75 6.39
CA PRO A 137 -18.79 -2.63 6.21
C PRO A 137 -19.51 -3.96 6.51
N SER A 138 -20.17 -4.05 7.67
CA SER A 138 -20.93 -5.26 8.06
C SER A 138 -22.17 -5.50 7.19
N ASP A 139 -22.67 -4.46 6.50
CA ASP A 139 -23.77 -4.56 5.52
C ASP A 139 -23.27 -4.92 4.11
N GLY A 140 -21.95 -5.05 3.93
CA GLY A 140 -21.32 -5.42 2.66
C GLY A 140 -21.39 -4.34 1.60
N VAL A 141 -21.78 -3.11 1.95
CA VAL A 141 -21.95 -2.01 0.99
C VAL A 141 -20.93 -0.92 1.25
N ILE A 142 -20.31 -0.42 0.19
CA ILE A 142 -19.46 0.77 0.22
C ILE A 142 -19.86 1.73 -0.88
N HIS A 143 -19.44 2.99 -0.73
CA HIS A 143 -19.63 4.02 -1.74
C HIS A 143 -18.28 4.43 -2.29
N LEU A 144 -18.09 4.29 -3.61
CA LEU A 144 -16.83 4.61 -4.30
C LEU A 144 -17.03 5.76 -5.29
N ARG A 145 -16.12 6.72 -5.27
CA ARG A 145 -16.01 7.76 -6.31
C ARG A 145 -14.89 7.43 -7.31
N PRO A 146 -14.96 7.92 -8.56
CA PRO A 146 -13.83 7.84 -9.48
C PRO A 146 -12.58 8.54 -8.91
N MET A 147 -11.43 8.05 -9.35
CA MET A 147 -10.13 8.62 -9.03
C MET A 147 -9.93 9.99 -9.69
N THR A 148 -9.05 10.76 -9.09
CA THR A 148 -8.63 12.09 -9.55
C THR A 148 -7.13 12.12 -9.82
N GLY A 149 -6.63 13.28 -10.24
CA GLY A 149 -5.19 13.51 -10.35
C GLY A 149 -4.42 13.26 -9.04
N GLU A 150 -5.05 13.37 -7.87
CA GLU A 150 -4.39 13.02 -6.59
C GLU A 150 -4.10 11.52 -6.49
N GLU A 151 -5.05 10.68 -6.90
CA GLU A 151 -4.88 9.23 -6.88
C GLU A 151 -3.93 8.77 -8.00
N GLU A 152 -3.94 9.44 -9.15
CA GLU A 152 -2.97 9.22 -10.22
C GLU A 152 -1.53 9.51 -9.76
N GLU A 153 -1.31 10.58 -8.99
CA GLU A 153 0.00 10.91 -8.40
C GLU A 153 0.49 9.79 -7.44
N ILE A 154 -0.43 9.19 -6.66
CA ILE A 154 -0.11 8.07 -5.77
C ILE A 154 0.35 6.85 -6.59
N LEU A 155 -0.36 6.52 -7.68
CA LEU A 155 -0.02 5.42 -8.59
C LEU A 155 1.30 5.65 -9.32
N ALA A 156 1.60 6.90 -9.68
CA ALA A 156 2.84 7.28 -10.34
C ALA A 156 4.06 7.26 -9.39
N THR A 157 3.84 7.29 -8.07
CA THR A 157 4.90 7.36 -7.06
C THR A 157 5.49 5.97 -6.76
N PRO A 158 6.70 5.64 -7.23
CA PRO A 158 7.23 4.27 -7.15
C PRO A 158 7.42 3.77 -5.71
N ARG A 159 7.63 4.69 -4.76
CA ARG A 159 7.78 4.35 -3.34
C ARG A 159 6.52 3.73 -2.76
N PHE A 160 5.34 4.25 -3.10
CA PHE A 160 4.07 3.73 -2.59
C PHE A 160 3.69 2.42 -3.27
N VAL A 161 3.98 2.28 -4.57
CA VAL A 161 3.75 1.04 -5.33
C VAL A 161 4.64 -0.08 -4.81
N LYS A 162 5.96 0.14 -4.66
CA LYS A 162 6.90 -0.89 -4.18
C LYS A 162 6.53 -1.43 -2.80
N LYS A 163 6.07 -0.56 -1.90
CA LYS A 163 5.65 -0.92 -0.54
C LYS A 163 4.24 -1.52 -0.45
N GLY A 164 3.51 -1.65 -1.57
CA GLY A 164 2.10 -2.09 -1.55
C GLY A 164 1.15 -1.14 -0.79
N GLN A 165 1.53 0.14 -0.64
CA GLN A 165 0.75 1.14 0.09
C GLN A 165 -0.17 1.95 -0.83
N ALA A 166 0.18 2.05 -2.12
CA ALA A 166 -0.57 2.84 -3.10
C ALA A 166 -2.06 2.47 -3.14
N ILE A 167 -2.36 1.17 -3.22
CA ILE A 167 -3.73 0.67 -3.30
C ILE A 167 -4.55 1.04 -2.05
N ASN A 168 -3.97 0.91 -0.85
CA ASN A 168 -4.67 1.29 0.38
C ASN A 168 -4.96 2.79 0.43
N MET A 169 -4.01 3.62 0.01
CA MET A 169 -4.20 5.06 -0.02
C MET A 169 -5.31 5.47 -0.99
N ILE A 170 -5.39 4.83 -2.15
CA ILE A 170 -6.43 5.07 -3.16
C ILE A 170 -7.79 4.64 -2.61
N PHE A 171 -7.91 3.42 -2.09
CA PHE A 171 -9.16 2.93 -1.52
C PHE A 171 -9.66 3.84 -0.38
N ASN A 172 -8.77 4.23 0.54
CA ASN A 172 -9.13 5.09 1.67
C ASN A 172 -9.56 6.51 1.22
N LYS A 173 -9.03 7.01 0.09
CA LYS A 173 -9.40 8.33 -0.47
C LYS A 173 -10.66 8.30 -1.34
N CYS A 174 -10.91 7.18 -2.02
CA CYS A 174 -12.05 7.02 -2.94
C CYS A 174 -13.32 6.51 -2.25
N MET A 175 -13.19 5.89 -1.07
CA MET A 175 -14.31 5.39 -0.28
C MET A 175 -14.92 6.48 0.61
N ARG A 176 -16.24 6.45 0.81
CA ARG A 176 -16.96 7.45 1.63
C ARG A 176 -16.90 7.14 3.12
N GLU A 177 -16.99 5.86 3.47
CA GLU A 177 -17.24 5.36 4.83
C GLU A 177 -16.06 5.58 5.77
N GLY A 178 -14.86 5.85 5.25
CA GLY A 178 -13.67 6.15 6.04
C GLY A 178 -13.05 4.95 6.76
N TYR A 179 -13.43 3.72 6.41
CA TYR A 179 -12.78 2.51 6.90
C TYR A 179 -11.32 2.40 6.42
N ASP A 180 -10.48 1.69 7.17
CA ASP A 180 -9.15 1.32 6.71
C ASP A 180 -9.23 0.13 5.76
N SER A 181 -9.05 0.37 4.47
CA SER A 181 -9.06 -0.67 3.44
C SER A 181 -8.02 -1.78 3.67
N ALA A 182 -6.99 -1.55 4.49
CA ALA A 182 -6.03 -2.59 4.84
C ALA A 182 -6.69 -3.76 5.61
N ASN A 183 -7.81 -3.52 6.29
CA ASN A 183 -8.60 -4.55 6.97
C ASN A 183 -9.53 -5.33 6.04
N PHE A 184 -9.69 -4.90 4.78
CA PHE A 184 -10.62 -5.55 3.87
C PHE A 184 -10.02 -6.85 3.36
N LEU A 185 -10.89 -7.83 3.11
CA LEU A 185 -10.53 -9.11 2.51
C LEU A 185 -9.86 -8.90 1.15
N THR A 186 -8.87 -9.72 0.83
CA THR A 186 -8.17 -9.67 -0.46
C THR A 186 -9.13 -9.78 -1.64
N GLN A 187 -10.18 -10.61 -1.54
CA GLN A 187 -11.18 -10.76 -2.61
C GLN A 187 -12.01 -9.49 -2.84
N ASP A 188 -12.50 -8.88 -1.76
CA ASP A 188 -13.23 -7.61 -1.85
C ASP A 188 -12.33 -6.50 -2.40
N ARG A 189 -11.06 -6.50 -2.01
CA ARG A 189 -10.07 -5.54 -2.51
C ARG A 189 -9.78 -5.72 -4.01
N THR A 190 -9.67 -6.95 -4.51
CA THR A 190 -9.55 -7.23 -5.94
C THR A 190 -10.77 -6.70 -6.70
N TYR A 191 -11.97 -6.96 -6.18
CA TYR A 191 -13.20 -6.42 -6.77
C TYR A 191 -13.23 -4.89 -6.78
N MET A 192 -12.91 -4.26 -5.65
CA MET A 192 -12.80 -2.79 -5.55
C MET A 192 -11.80 -2.21 -6.54
N LEU A 193 -10.66 -2.88 -6.75
CA LEU A 193 -9.64 -2.46 -7.70
C LEU A 193 -10.17 -2.43 -9.14
N ILE A 194 -10.85 -3.50 -9.55
CA ILE A 194 -11.46 -3.64 -10.88
C ILE A 194 -12.58 -2.62 -11.06
N TYR A 195 -13.44 -2.47 -10.06
CA TYR A 195 -14.54 -1.51 -10.07
C TYR A 195 -14.03 -0.06 -10.19
N LEU A 196 -13.02 0.32 -9.38
CA LEU A 196 -12.41 1.64 -9.45
C LEU A 196 -11.78 1.91 -10.81
N ARG A 197 -11.17 0.90 -11.44
CA ARG A 197 -10.63 1.02 -12.79
C ARG A 197 -11.72 1.25 -13.83
N GLY A 198 -12.89 0.62 -13.66
CA GLY A 198 -14.05 0.81 -14.52
C GLY A 198 -14.59 2.24 -14.46
N ILE A 199 -14.88 2.74 -13.25
CA ILE A 199 -15.52 4.06 -13.07
C ILE A 199 -14.57 5.25 -13.30
N SER A 200 -13.26 5.07 -13.08
CA SER A 200 -12.28 6.17 -13.21
C SER A 200 -11.81 6.38 -14.65
N TYR A 201 -11.89 5.35 -15.47
CA TYR A 201 -11.41 5.34 -16.84
C TYR A 201 -12.48 4.72 -17.74
N THR A 202 -12.19 3.59 -18.40
CA THR A 202 -13.13 2.83 -19.23
C THR A 202 -13.10 1.36 -18.83
N PRO A 203 -14.21 0.61 -18.89
CA PRO A 203 -14.19 -0.82 -18.61
C PRO A 203 -13.35 -1.63 -19.62
N GLU A 204 -13.03 -1.06 -20.79
CA GLU A 204 -12.09 -1.62 -21.75
C GLU A 204 -10.64 -1.58 -21.22
N TYR A 205 -10.03 -2.76 -21.12
CA TYR A 205 -8.64 -2.95 -20.69
C TYR A 205 -7.81 -3.58 -21.81
N ASP A 206 -6.98 -2.76 -22.47
CA ASP A 206 -6.07 -3.22 -23.52
C ASP A 206 -4.84 -3.91 -22.90
N VAL A 207 -4.62 -5.19 -23.26
CA VAL A 207 -3.51 -6.03 -22.77
C VAL A 207 -2.74 -6.66 -23.92
N GLU A 208 -1.46 -6.95 -23.68
CA GLU A 208 -0.64 -7.80 -24.55
C GLU A 208 -0.56 -9.18 -23.91
N VAL A 209 -1.07 -10.19 -24.61
CA VAL A 209 -1.14 -11.57 -24.12
C VAL A 209 -0.19 -12.43 -24.95
N ARG A 210 0.51 -13.35 -24.28
CA ARG A 210 1.34 -14.39 -24.91
C ARG A 210 0.58 -15.71 -24.86
N ASP A 211 0.33 -16.29 -26.02
CA ASP A 211 -0.24 -17.65 -26.10
C ASP A 211 0.80 -18.67 -25.62
N PRO A 212 0.50 -19.48 -24.58
CA PRO A 212 1.43 -20.50 -24.07
C PRO A 212 1.73 -21.62 -25.07
N ASP A 213 0.83 -21.90 -26.02
CA ASP A 213 1.00 -23.00 -26.98
C ASP A 213 1.85 -22.61 -28.18
N SER A 214 1.65 -21.39 -28.71
CA SER A 214 2.31 -20.91 -29.92
C SER A 214 3.47 -19.95 -29.68
N ASP A 215 3.64 -19.48 -28.44
CA ASP A 215 4.61 -18.47 -28.03
C ASP A 215 4.42 -17.09 -28.67
N GLN A 216 3.31 -16.87 -29.37
CA GLN A 216 3.01 -15.63 -30.07
C GLN A 216 2.38 -14.61 -29.11
N THR A 217 2.76 -13.34 -29.27
CA THR A 217 2.18 -12.23 -28.54
C THR A 217 1.23 -11.44 -29.43
N PHE A 218 0.08 -11.05 -28.87
CA PHE A 218 -0.90 -10.19 -29.54
C PHE A 218 -1.60 -9.27 -28.55
N ALA A 219 -2.11 -8.15 -29.07
CA ALA A 219 -2.91 -7.22 -28.29
C ALA A 219 -4.38 -7.63 -28.33
N THR A 220 -5.06 -7.56 -27.19
CA THR A 220 -6.51 -7.79 -27.06
C THR A 220 -7.09 -6.84 -26.03
N THR A 221 -8.41 -6.67 -26.06
CA THR A 221 -9.14 -5.79 -25.14
C THR A 221 -10.07 -6.66 -24.29
N ILE A 222 -9.90 -6.59 -22.98
CA ILE A 222 -10.75 -7.27 -22.00
C ILE A 222 -11.83 -6.29 -21.54
N ASN A 223 -13.09 -6.71 -21.52
CA ASN A 223 -14.17 -5.93 -20.92
C ASN A 223 -14.33 -6.29 -19.44
N LEU A 224 -13.94 -5.39 -18.55
CA LEU A 224 -13.98 -5.63 -17.10
C LEU A 224 -15.41 -5.79 -16.55
N ASN A 225 -16.43 -5.29 -17.25
CA ASN A 225 -17.83 -5.43 -16.83
C ASN A 225 -18.40 -6.84 -17.08
N GLU A 226 -17.72 -7.65 -17.89
CA GLU A 226 -18.13 -9.03 -18.19
C GLU A 226 -17.53 -10.05 -17.22
N LEU A 227 -16.65 -9.61 -16.31
CA LEU A 227 -16.09 -10.49 -15.29
C LEU A 227 -17.19 -10.98 -14.35
N TYR A 228 -17.20 -12.29 -14.13
CA TYR A 228 -18.15 -12.93 -13.26
C TYR A 228 -17.77 -12.69 -11.79
N VAL A 229 -18.76 -12.42 -10.96
CA VAL A 229 -18.57 -12.15 -9.52
C VAL A 229 -19.41 -13.14 -8.74
N ASP A 230 -18.73 -14.01 -8.00
CA ASP A 230 -19.38 -14.89 -7.03
C ASP A 230 -19.56 -14.15 -5.72
N HIS A 231 -20.80 -13.98 -5.32
CA HIS A 231 -21.13 -13.47 -4.00
C HIS A 231 -21.13 -14.60 -2.97
N CYS A 232 -20.66 -14.29 -1.77
CA CYS A 232 -20.63 -15.18 -0.64
C CYS A 232 -22.01 -15.80 -0.38
N ALA A 233 -22.08 -17.13 -0.45
CA ALA A 233 -23.29 -17.91 -0.23
C ALA A 233 -23.85 -17.67 1.18
N ASP A 234 -25.18 -17.71 1.36
CA ASP A 234 -25.84 -17.32 2.61
C ASP A 234 -25.45 -18.19 3.81
N ASP A 235 -25.08 -19.45 3.57
CA ASP A 235 -24.63 -20.47 4.53
C ASP A 235 -23.11 -20.47 4.79
N PHE A 236 -22.35 -19.61 4.10
CA PHE A 236 -20.92 -19.44 4.32
C PHE A 236 -20.63 -18.20 5.19
N GLY A 237 -19.83 -18.39 6.23
CA GLY A 237 -19.45 -17.37 7.21
C GLY A 237 -18.17 -17.74 7.98
N PRO A 238 -17.79 -16.93 8.98
CA PRO A 238 -16.60 -17.16 9.80
C PRO A 238 -16.57 -18.55 10.49
N GLU A 239 -17.73 -19.09 10.82
CA GLU A 239 -17.91 -20.42 11.41
C GLU A 239 -17.51 -21.57 10.48
N ASN A 240 -17.48 -21.35 9.17
CA ASN A 240 -17.10 -22.36 8.19
C ASN A 240 -15.59 -22.40 7.93
N LEU A 241 -14.80 -21.54 8.57
CA LEU A 241 -13.35 -21.44 8.37
C LEU A 241 -12.58 -22.47 9.22
N GLU A 242 -13.09 -23.70 9.27
CA GLU A 242 -12.47 -24.85 9.94
C GLU A 242 -12.65 -26.11 9.10
N ASP A 243 -11.62 -26.95 9.05
CA ASP A 243 -11.65 -28.18 8.26
C ASP A 243 -10.61 -29.20 8.75
N VAL A 244 -10.50 -30.34 8.05
CA VAL A 244 -9.63 -31.47 8.36
C VAL A 244 -8.68 -31.77 7.21
N LEU A 245 -7.41 -31.96 7.51
CA LEU A 245 -6.40 -32.31 6.52
C LEU A 245 -6.63 -33.71 5.93
N PRO A 246 -6.54 -33.88 4.60
CA PRO A 246 -6.94 -35.13 3.94
C PRO A 246 -6.03 -36.32 4.25
N SER A 247 -4.73 -36.10 4.49
CA SER A 247 -3.77 -37.19 4.72
C SER A 247 -3.53 -37.43 6.21
N THR A 248 -3.28 -36.37 6.98
CA THR A 248 -2.97 -36.46 8.41
C THR A 248 -4.21 -36.53 9.31
N GLY A 249 -5.35 -36.03 8.84
CA GLY A 249 -6.58 -35.96 9.64
C GLY A 249 -6.56 -34.88 10.72
N TYR A 250 -5.58 -33.97 10.71
CA TYR A 250 -5.50 -32.88 11.68
C TYR A 250 -6.59 -31.84 11.42
N LYS A 251 -7.25 -31.42 12.48
CA LYS A 251 -8.20 -30.31 12.48
C LYS A 251 -7.46 -29.00 12.48
N PHE A 252 -7.94 -28.07 11.67
CA PHE A 252 -7.39 -26.72 11.63
C PHE A 252 -8.49 -25.67 11.49
N ARG A 253 -8.18 -24.46 11.96
CA ARG A 253 -8.97 -23.25 11.76
C ARG A 253 -8.10 -22.22 11.05
N TYR A 254 -8.70 -21.48 10.14
CA TYR A 254 -8.01 -20.49 9.35
C TYR A 254 -8.83 -19.21 9.25
N ARG A 255 -8.20 -18.16 8.72
CA ARG A 255 -8.85 -16.91 8.36
C ARG A 255 -8.53 -16.57 6.91
N LEU A 256 -9.41 -15.77 6.31
CA LEU A 256 -9.18 -15.23 4.98
C LEU A 256 -8.13 -14.11 5.02
N ALA A 257 -7.39 -13.97 3.92
CA ALA A 257 -6.37 -12.94 3.80
C ALA A 257 -7.00 -11.54 3.71
N ILE A 258 -6.40 -10.58 4.41
CA ILE A 258 -6.72 -9.16 4.34
C ILE A 258 -5.57 -8.35 3.75
N GLY A 259 -5.83 -7.09 3.38
CA GLY A 259 -4.81 -6.20 2.83
C GLY A 259 -3.53 -6.05 3.68
N LYS A 260 -3.66 -6.09 5.02
CA LYS A 260 -2.51 -6.08 5.94
C LYS A 260 -1.62 -7.31 5.78
N ASP A 261 -2.18 -8.48 5.50
CA ASP A 261 -1.40 -9.70 5.30
C ASP A 261 -0.55 -9.61 4.04
N GLU A 262 -1.13 -9.10 2.95
CA GLU A 262 -0.39 -8.90 1.69
C GLU A 262 0.79 -7.95 1.88
N GLN A 263 0.63 -6.90 2.70
CA GLN A 263 1.73 -6.01 3.06
C GLN A 263 2.80 -6.72 3.91
N LEU A 264 2.39 -7.48 4.93
CA LEU A 264 3.32 -8.25 5.76
C LEU A 264 4.11 -9.27 4.95
N ILE A 265 3.46 -9.97 4.02
CA ILE A 265 4.10 -10.94 3.11
C ILE A 265 5.08 -10.24 2.16
N GLN A 266 4.72 -9.06 1.65
CA GLN A 266 5.60 -8.28 0.79
C GLN A 266 6.83 -7.77 1.56
N GLU A 267 6.65 -7.26 2.79
CA GLU A 267 7.76 -6.85 3.66
C GLU A 267 8.67 -8.04 4.03
N TYR A 268 8.09 -9.21 4.27
CA TYR A 268 8.83 -10.45 4.50
C TYR A 268 9.72 -10.81 3.29
N ARG A 269 9.15 -10.78 2.07
CA ARG A 269 9.89 -10.99 0.82
C ARG A 269 11.03 -10.01 0.64
N GLU A 270 10.78 -8.71 0.85
CA GLU A 270 11.81 -7.68 0.73
C GLU A 270 12.95 -7.86 1.75
N ARG A 271 12.63 -8.22 3.00
CA ARG A 271 13.61 -8.46 4.04
C ARG A 271 14.52 -9.63 3.67
N ARG A 272 13.95 -10.73 3.15
CA ARG A 272 14.71 -11.87 2.63
C ARG A 272 15.61 -11.47 1.47
N ALA A 273 15.10 -10.69 0.52
CA ALA A 273 15.88 -10.26 -0.65
C ALA A 273 17.08 -9.37 -0.29
N LYS A 274 16.97 -8.55 0.76
CA LYS A 274 18.06 -7.68 1.25
C LYS A 274 19.10 -8.45 2.08
N ASN A 275 18.69 -9.54 2.73
CA ASN A 275 19.58 -10.36 3.54
C ASN A 275 20.40 -11.31 2.64
N PHE A 276 21.61 -10.88 2.27
CA PHE A 276 22.53 -11.63 1.39
C PHE A 276 22.78 -13.08 1.85
N ASP A 277 22.80 -13.33 3.16
CA ASP A 277 23.01 -14.66 3.76
C ASP A 277 21.85 -15.64 3.51
N LEU A 278 20.64 -15.12 3.23
CA LEU A 278 19.44 -15.91 2.94
C LEU A 278 19.19 -16.09 1.44
N SER A 279 19.97 -15.41 0.58
CA SER A 279 19.80 -15.42 -0.87
C SER A 279 20.00 -16.80 -1.52
N GLY A 280 20.74 -17.70 -0.88
CA GLY A 280 20.93 -19.09 -1.30
C GLY A 280 19.91 -20.09 -0.73
N GLN A 281 19.03 -19.66 0.17
CA GLN A 281 17.99 -20.53 0.74
C GLN A 281 16.72 -20.50 -0.11
N ALA A 282 16.01 -21.63 -0.20
CA ALA A 282 14.73 -21.71 -0.89
C ALA A 282 13.74 -20.63 -0.38
N ASP A 283 12.95 -20.06 -1.30
CA ASP A 283 11.92 -19.08 -0.94
C ASP A 283 10.80 -19.77 -0.15
N ASP A 284 10.70 -19.46 1.14
CA ASP A 284 9.69 -19.98 2.05
C ASP A 284 8.48 -19.04 2.18
N THR A 285 8.35 -18.03 1.33
CA THR A 285 7.22 -17.08 1.39
C THR A 285 5.86 -17.76 1.31
N LEU A 286 5.70 -18.78 0.46
CA LEU A 286 4.42 -19.49 0.32
C LEU A 286 4.02 -20.21 1.63
N LEU A 287 5.00 -20.81 2.30
CA LEU A 287 4.79 -21.44 3.61
C LEU A 287 4.52 -20.39 4.68
N TYR A 288 5.25 -19.27 4.67
CA TYR A 288 5.03 -18.15 5.57
C TYR A 288 3.62 -17.58 5.46
N ARG A 289 3.15 -17.32 4.22
CA ARG A 289 1.77 -16.89 3.94
C ARG A 289 0.74 -17.86 4.52
N THR A 290 0.91 -19.14 4.23
CA THR A 290 -0.02 -20.19 4.70
C THR A 290 -0.03 -20.26 6.22
N ALA A 291 1.15 -20.27 6.86
CA ALA A 291 1.27 -20.28 8.32
C ALA A 291 0.63 -19.06 8.98
N HIS A 292 0.73 -17.89 8.34
CA HIS A 292 0.18 -16.65 8.90
C HIS A 292 -1.35 -16.65 8.96
N LEU A 293 -1.99 -17.26 7.95
CA LEU A 293 -3.44 -17.32 7.77
C LEU A 293 -4.11 -18.48 8.53
N ILE A 294 -3.34 -19.49 8.95
CA ILE A 294 -3.83 -20.54 9.84
C ILE A 294 -3.89 -20.00 11.27
N GLU A 295 -5.07 -20.05 11.90
CA GLU A 295 -5.25 -19.61 13.29
C GLU A 295 -4.88 -20.70 14.29
N GLU A 296 -5.27 -21.94 14.00
CA GLU A 296 -5.05 -23.08 14.89
C GLU A 296 -4.88 -24.38 14.09
N VAL A 297 -3.98 -25.27 14.52
CA VAL A 297 -3.89 -26.67 14.04
C VAL A 297 -3.72 -27.59 15.25
N GLU A 298 -4.69 -28.45 15.54
CA GLU A 298 -4.64 -29.38 16.69
C GLU A 298 -4.22 -28.70 18.01
N GLY A 299 -4.74 -27.49 18.28
CA GLY A 299 -4.40 -26.69 19.47
C GLY A 299 -3.10 -25.87 19.37
N LEU A 300 -2.33 -25.99 18.29
CA LEU A 300 -1.16 -25.13 18.04
C LEU A 300 -1.60 -23.78 17.47
N THR A 301 -1.24 -22.70 18.17
CA THR A 301 -1.56 -21.33 17.75
C THR A 301 -0.32 -20.50 17.41
N ASP A 302 0.88 -20.94 17.80
CA ASP A 302 2.12 -20.22 17.51
C ASP A 302 2.47 -20.35 16.02
N LYS A 303 2.60 -19.20 15.35
CA LYS A 303 2.89 -19.10 13.92
C LYS A 303 4.24 -19.74 13.55
N LEU A 304 5.24 -19.67 14.43
CA LEU A 304 6.55 -20.29 14.18
C LEU A 304 6.48 -21.82 14.26
N GLU A 305 5.70 -22.35 15.21
CA GLU A 305 5.45 -23.78 15.35
C GLU A 305 4.63 -24.29 14.15
N ILE A 306 3.57 -23.58 13.76
CA ILE A 306 2.77 -23.89 12.57
C ILE A 306 3.65 -23.88 11.31
N GLN A 307 4.54 -22.89 11.14
CA GLN A 307 5.44 -22.85 9.99
C GLN A 307 6.40 -24.06 9.97
N THR A 308 6.86 -24.51 11.14
CA THR A 308 7.71 -25.70 11.27
C THR A 308 6.93 -26.96 10.96
N LEU A 309 5.68 -27.05 11.43
CA LEU A 309 4.76 -28.15 11.12
C LEU A 309 4.50 -28.24 9.62
N LEU A 310 4.20 -27.13 8.95
CA LEU A 310 3.95 -27.08 7.50
C LEU A 310 5.15 -27.60 6.69
N LYS A 311 6.40 -27.39 7.16
CA LYS A 311 7.60 -27.94 6.52
C LYS A 311 7.71 -29.47 6.64
N LYS A 312 6.98 -30.09 7.57
CA LYS A 312 6.98 -31.53 7.83
C LYS A 312 5.70 -32.24 7.40
N LEU A 313 4.65 -31.49 7.05
CA LEU A 313 3.39 -32.06 6.57
C LEU A 313 3.54 -32.68 5.17
N PRO A 314 2.72 -33.70 4.85
CA PRO A 314 2.62 -34.23 3.49
C PRO A 314 2.27 -33.14 2.48
N ILE A 315 2.80 -33.24 1.26
CA ILE A 315 2.59 -32.24 0.21
C ILE A 315 1.10 -32.05 -0.14
N GLN A 316 0.30 -33.11 -0.04
CA GLN A 316 -1.14 -33.08 -0.29
C GLN A 316 -1.86 -32.19 0.71
N ASP A 317 -1.50 -32.28 2.00
CA ASP A 317 -2.10 -31.45 3.05
C ASP A 317 -1.67 -29.98 2.91
N VAL A 318 -0.41 -29.72 2.57
CA VAL A 318 0.09 -28.36 2.30
C VAL A 318 -0.57 -27.77 1.04
N ALA A 319 -0.85 -28.57 0.02
CA ALA A 319 -1.62 -28.13 -1.14
C ALA A 319 -3.07 -27.80 -0.77
N TYR A 320 -3.73 -28.66 0.00
CA TYR A 320 -5.10 -28.46 0.48
C TYR A 320 -5.25 -27.14 1.25
N LEU A 321 -4.38 -26.93 2.24
CA LEU A 321 -4.35 -25.69 3.04
C LEU A 321 -4.19 -24.45 2.17
N ARG A 322 -3.30 -24.50 1.17
CA ARG A 322 -3.08 -23.37 0.26
C ARG A 322 -4.31 -23.06 -0.57
N THR A 323 -5.00 -24.08 -1.09
CA THR A 323 -6.22 -23.86 -1.88
C THR A 323 -7.31 -23.25 -1.00
N VAL A 324 -7.63 -23.87 0.13
CA VAL A 324 -8.71 -23.42 1.03
C VAL A 324 -8.50 -21.98 1.54
N VAL A 325 -7.25 -21.61 1.82
CA VAL A 325 -6.90 -20.28 2.34
C VAL A 325 -6.88 -19.19 1.25
N ASN A 326 -6.49 -19.53 0.01
CA ASN A 326 -6.34 -18.53 -1.06
C ASN A 326 -7.56 -18.43 -1.98
N GLU A 327 -8.38 -19.48 -2.08
CA GLU A 327 -9.52 -19.60 -2.99
C GLU A 327 -10.82 -19.77 -2.19
N PRO A 328 -11.31 -18.71 -1.51
CA PRO A 328 -12.63 -18.75 -0.91
C PRO A 328 -13.72 -18.88 -2.00
N PRO A 329 -14.93 -19.34 -1.64
CA PRO A 329 -16.02 -19.61 -2.60
C PRO A 329 -16.70 -18.33 -3.13
N PHE A 330 -16.05 -17.17 -3.02
CA PHE A 330 -16.57 -15.87 -3.45
C PHE A 330 -15.43 -14.96 -3.88
N GLY A 331 -15.73 -13.99 -4.74
CA GLY A 331 -14.75 -13.09 -5.32
C GLY A 331 -15.03 -12.80 -6.79
N VAL A 332 -14.08 -12.18 -7.46
CA VAL A 332 -14.14 -11.97 -8.91
C VAL A 332 -13.40 -13.10 -9.58
N ASP A 333 -14.01 -13.72 -10.59
CA ASP A 333 -13.30 -14.64 -11.45
C ASP A 333 -12.36 -13.85 -12.37
N THR A 334 -11.07 -13.95 -12.09
CA THR A 334 -10.00 -13.29 -12.85
C THR A 334 -9.46 -14.17 -13.97
N LYS A 335 -9.99 -15.39 -14.15
CA LYS A 335 -9.63 -16.28 -15.25
C LYS A 335 -10.45 -15.93 -16.48
N ILE A 336 -9.75 -15.60 -17.56
CA ILE A 336 -10.35 -15.09 -18.78
C ILE A 336 -9.97 -16.01 -19.93
N ASN A 337 -10.99 -16.51 -20.63
CA ASN A 337 -10.82 -17.27 -21.85
C ASN A 337 -10.57 -16.32 -23.02
N ILE A 338 -9.44 -16.49 -23.70
CA ILE A 338 -9.04 -15.67 -24.85
C ILE A 338 -8.80 -16.58 -26.05
N THR A 339 -9.38 -16.19 -27.19
CA THR A 339 -9.10 -16.85 -28.47
C THR A 339 -7.88 -16.23 -29.12
N ASN A 340 -6.86 -17.04 -29.43
CA ASN A 340 -5.72 -16.56 -30.20
C ASN A 340 -6.14 -16.29 -31.67
N PRO A 341 -5.94 -15.07 -32.22
CA PRO A 341 -6.31 -14.74 -33.59
C PRO A 341 -5.50 -15.48 -34.67
N TYR A 342 -4.34 -16.05 -34.33
CA TYR A 342 -3.47 -16.76 -35.25
C TYR A 342 -3.72 -18.27 -35.27
N THR A 343 -3.96 -18.88 -34.11
CA THR A 343 -4.18 -20.34 -34.00
C THR A 343 -5.66 -20.71 -33.90
N MET A 344 -6.54 -19.74 -33.64
CA MET A 344 -7.98 -19.93 -33.40
C MET A 344 -8.29 -20.91 -32.27
N ARG A 345 -7.37 -21.05 -31.31
CA ARG A 345 -7.55 -21.85 -30.10
C ARG A 345 -7.83 -20.93 -28.93
N ASP A 346 -8.68 -21.41 -28.04
CA ASP A 346 -8.96 -20.76 -26.77
C ASP A 346 -7.96 -21.22 -25.73
N PHE A 347 -7.49 -20.29 -24.92
CA PHE A 347 -6.67 -20.55 -23.76
C PHE A 347 -7.09 -19.62 -22.62
N GLU A 348 -6.85 -20.06 -21.40
CA GLU A 348 -7.17 -19.31 -20.19
C GLU A 348 -5.97 -18.48 -19.77
N ILE A 349 -6.21 -17.23 -19.40
CA ILE A 349 -5.22 -16.37 -18.75
C ILE A 349 -5.74 -15.80 -17.45
N GLU A 350 -4.82 -15.47 -16.55
CA GLU A 350 -5.10 -14.66 -15.38
C GLU A 350 -5.15 -13.18 -15.79
N LEU A 351 -6.15 -12.42 -15.31
CA LEU A 351 -6.26 -10.98 -15.53
C LEU A 351 -4.97 -10.26 -15.11
N PRO A 352 -4.26 -9.58 -16.02
CA PRO A 352 -3.00 -8.92 -15.67
C PRO A 352 -3.25 -7.67 -14.82
N LEU A 353 -3.07 -7.76 -13.50
CA LEU A 353 -3.16 -6.61 -12.59
C LEU A 353 -1.80 -5.91 -12.42
N GLU A 354 -1.17 -5.52 -13.54
CA GLU A 354 0.16 -4.88 -13.54
C GLU A 354 0.08 -3.35 -13.47
N SER A 355 1.24 -2.67 -13.51
CA SER A 355 1.29 -1.19 -13.56
C SER A 355 0.47 -0.59 -14.70
N ASN A 356 0.35 -1.31 -15.82
CA ASN A 356 -0.44 -0.89 -16.98
C ASN A 356 -1.96 -0.95 -16.73
N PHE A 357 -2.40 -1.57 -15.64
CA PHE A 357 -3.80 -1.68 -15.30
C PHE A 357 -4.45 -0.30 -15.19
N PHE A 358 -3.84 0.63 -14.45
CA PHE A 358 -4.33 2.02 -14.34
C PHE A 358 -3.78 2.98 -15.39
N PHE A 359 -2.69 2.62 -16.07
CA PHE A 359 -2.08 3.46 -17.10
C PHE A 359 -2.25 2.80 -18.49
N PRO A 360 -3.45 2.87 -19.10
CA PRO A 360 -3.67 2.32 -20.43
C PRO A 360 -2.75 2.99 -21.44
N ARG A 361 -2.14 2.19 -22.33
CA ARG A 361 -1.30 2.73 -23.41
C ARG A 361 -2.18 3.60 -24.31
N ALA A 362 -1.84 4.89 -24.43
CA ALA A 362 -2.57 5.79 -25.33
C ALA A 362 -2.61 5.20 -26.74
N LYS A 363 -3.80 4.83 -27.23
CA LYS A 363 -4.01 4.50 -28.65
C LYS A 363 -3.61 5.73 -29.44
N ARG A 364 -2.47 5.69 -30.14
CA ARG A 364 -2.07 6.76 -31.06
C ARG A 364 -3.06 6.80 -32.21
N THR A 365 -4.12 7.58 -32.06
CA THR A 365 -5.00 7.94 -33.18
C THR A 365 -4.15 8.73 -34.17
N LYS A 366 -3.82 8.11 -35.31
CA LYS A 366 -3.26 8.83 -36.45
C LYS A 366 -4.36 9.78 -36.95
N ASN A 367 -4.43 10.98 -36.40
CA ASN A 367 -5.19 12.07 -36.99
C ASN A 367 -4.49 12.45 -38.30
N THR A 368 -4.88 11.78 -39.38
CA THR A 368 -4.56 12.22 -40.74
C THR A 368 -5.34 13.52 -40.98
N ILE A 369 -4.74 14.65 -40.63
CA ILE A 369 -5.23 15.96 -41.06
C ILE A 369 -4.95 16.02 -42.57
N SER A 370 -5.96 15.69 -43.38
CA SER A 370 -5.98 16.04 -44.79
C SER A 370 -6.03 17.57 -44.90
N ARG A 371 -4.86 18.19 -45.03
CA ARG A 371 -4.78 19.55 -45.55
C ARG A 371 -5.21 19.51 -47.02
N THR A 372 -6.49 19.76 -47.25
CA THR A 372 -6.98 20.18 -48.57
C THR A 372 -6.33 21.52 -48.89
N GLN A 373 -5.39 21.52 -49.83
CA GLN A 373 -4.91 22.73 -50.48
C GLN A 373 -6.06 23.30 -51.31
N ALA A 374 -6.35 24.58 -51.11
CA ALA A 374 -7.15 25.42 -52.00
C ALA A 374 -6.27 26.59 -52.45
#